data_AF-A0A227J0M4-F1
#
_entry.id   AF-A0A227J0M4-F1
#
_cell.length_a   1.000
_cell.length_b   1.000
_cell.length_c   1.000
_cell.angle_alpha   90.00
_cell.angle_beta   90.00
_cell.angle_gamma   90.00
#
_symmetry.space_group_name_H-M   'P 1'
#
loop_
_entity.id
_entity.type
_entity.pdbx_description
1 polymer ?
#
loop_
_entity_poly.entity_id
_entity_poly.type
_entity_poly.pdbx_seq_one_letter_code
_entity_poly.pdbx_strand_id
1 'polypeptide(L)'
;RTSLRRLRRLGMIINIGETGKFSISEAVFRFGADVRVGDDIREAQLRLIRDGEAVVHTKEPSQGSLLSEEDQEEQAQEEMTEEGEA
;
A
#
# COMPACT_ATOMS: atom_id res chain seq x y z
N ARG A 1 5.06 6.18 5.52
CA ARG A 1 4.34 5.25 6.43
C ARG A 1 2.97 4.83 5.89
N THR A 2 2.20 5.73 5.27
CA THR A 2 0.83 5.48 4.78
C THR A 2 0.69 4.33 3.77
N SER A 3 1.64 4.16 2.84
CA SER A 3 1.57 3.10 1.81
C SER A 3 1.58 1.68 2.40
N LEU A 4 2.41 1.41 3.42
CA LEU A 4 2.43 0.10 4.10
C LEU A 4 1.11 -0.17 4.82
N ARG A 5 0.50 0.85 5.45
CA ARG A 5 -0.84 0.73 6.06
C ARG A 5 -1.90 0.38 5.02
N ARG A 6 -1.85 1.00 3.83
CA ARG A 6 -2.75 0.67 2.71
C ARG A 6 -2.53 -0.75 2.20
N LEU A 7 -1.28 -1.18 2.02
CA LEU A 7 -0.95 -2.54 1.60
C LEU A 7 -1.43 -3.60 2.62
N ARG A 8 -1.38 -3.28 3.92
CA ARG A 8 -1.98 -4.11 4.97
C ARG A 8 -3.50 -4.24 4.79
N ARG A 9 -4.21 -3.13 4.54
CA ARG A 9 -5.67 -3.17 4.28
C ARG A 9 -6.02 -3.96 3.01
N LEU A 10 -5.14 -3.91 2.00
CA LEU A 10 -5.28 -4.69 0.77
C LEU A 10 -4.91 -6.18 0.95
N GLY A 11 -4.53 -6.62 2.16
CA GLY A 11 -4.20 -8.02 2.45
C GLY A 11 -2.84 -8.48 1.95
N MET A 12 -1.99 -7.55 1.51
CA MET A 12 -0.67 -7.84 0.97
C MET A 12 0.40 -8.01 2.07
N ILE A 13 0.14 -7.42 3.23
CA ILE A 13 1.07 -7.37 4.36
C ILE A 13 0.32 -7.71 5.64
N ILE A 14 0.95 -8.49 6.51
CA ILE A 14 0.45 -8.83 7.85
C ILE A 14 1.50 -8.41 8.88
N ASN A 15 1.16 -7.45 9.75
CA ASN A 15 2.08 -7.01 10.81
C ASN A 15 2.27 -8.11 11.85
N ILE A 16 3.51 -8.27 12.32
CA ILE A 16 3.88 -9.25 13.35
C ILE A 16 4.31 -8.49 14.60
N GLY A 17 3.45 -8.51 15.63
CA GLY A 17 3.66 -7.77 16.87
C GLY A 17 3.77 -6.26 16.63
N GLU A 18 4.46 -5.57 17.55
CA GLU A 18 4.59 -4.10 17.56
C GLU A 18 5.90 -3.60 16.93
N THR A 19 6.87 -4.49 16.69
CA THR A 19 8.25 -4.13 16.29
C THR A 19 8.43 -3.68 14.83
N GLY A 20 7.38 -3.23 14.14
CA GLY A 20 7.44 -2.78 12.74
C GLY A 20 7.78 -3.89 11.73
N LYS A 21 7.78 -5.15 12.15
CA LYS A 21 8.00 -6.33 11.30
C LYS A 21 6.70 -6.78 10.66
N PHE A 22 6.79 -7.38 9.49
CA PHE A 22 5.63 -7.88 8.78
C PHE A 22 5.96 -9.09 7.89
N SER A 23 4.94 -9.89 7.63
CA SER A 23 4.96 -10.95 6.63
C SER A 23 4.33 -10.46 5.33
N ILE A 24 4.85 -10.95 4.20
CA ILE A 24 4.36 -10.65 2.85
C ILE A 24 3.54 -11.85 2.36
N SER A 25 2.35 -11.58 1.85
CA SER A 25 1.49 -12.61 1.24
C SER A 25 1.69 -12.70 -0.27
N GLU A 26 1.22 -13.80 -0.88
CA GLU A 26 1.22 -13.99 -2.34
C GLU A 26 0.42 -12.92 -3.10
N ALA A 27 -0.47 -12.19 -2.42
CA ALA A 27 -1.21 -11.08 -3.02
C ALA A 27 -0.28 -9.97 -3.57
N VAL A 28 0.99 -9.90 -3.13
CA VAL A 28 2.00 -9.00 -3.68
C VAL A 28 2.40 -9.35 -5.11
N PHE A 29 2.16 -10.58 -5.59
CA PHE A 29 2.45 -10.97 -6.97
C PHE A 29 1.68 -10.12 -7.99
N ARG A 30 0.59 -9.45 -7.61
CA ARG A 30 -0.13 -8.50 -8.48
C ARG A 30 0.74 -7.34 -8.99
N PHE A 31 1.84 -7.02 -8.32
CA PHE A 31 2.80 -6.01 -8.79
C PHE A 31 3.88 -6.54 -9.75
N GLY A 32 4.02 -7.86 -9.89
CA GLY A 32 5.09 -8.47 -10.68
C GLY A 32 4.64 -9.64 -11.57
N ALA A 33 3.35 -9.96 -11.62
CA ALA A 33 2.83 -11.16 -12.26
C ALA A 33 3.08 -11.19 -13.77
N ASP A 34 2.89 -10.05 -14.46
CA ASP A 34 2.89 -9.99 -15.92
C ASP A 34 4.24 -9.61 -16.55
N VAL A 35 5.24 -9.22 -15.74
CA VAL A 35 6.56 -8.77 -16.22
C VAL A 35 7.64 -9.85 -16.04
N ARG A 36 7.24 -11.13 -15.94
CA ARG A 36 8.20 -12.23 -15.74
C ARG A 36 9.11 -12.38 -16.96
N VAL A 37 10.29 -12.94 -16.72
CA VAL A 37 11.42 -13.03 -17.66
C VAL A 37 10.96 -13.45 -19.06
N GLY A 38 11.02 -12.51 -20.01
CA GLY A 38 10.73 -12.75 -21.43
C GLY A 38 9.62 -11.88 -22.04
N ASP A 39 8.75 -11.25 -21.24
CA ASP A 39 7.66 -10.39 -21.76
C ASP A 39 8.13 -8.92 -21.97
N ASP A 40 7.66 -8.26 -23.05
CA ASP A 40 7.83 -6.80 -23.21
C ASP A 40 6.97 -6.08 -22.16
N ILE A 41 7.63 -5.28 -21.32
CA ILE A 41 7.04 -4.50 -20.22
C ILE A 41 5.84 -3.66 -20.70
N ARG A 42 5.92 -3.08 -21.90
CA ARG A 42 4.84 -2.23 -22.43
C ARG A 42 3.63 -3.04 -22.85
N GLU A 43 3.84 -4.22 -23.42
CA GLU A 43 2.75 -5.11 -23.81
C GLU A 43 2.06 -5.69 -22.58
N ALA A 44 2.83 -6.08 -21.57
CA ALA A 44 2.32 -6.50 -20.26
C ALA A 44 1.47 -5.39 -19.61
N GLN A 45 1.94 -4.14 -19.61
CA GLN A 45 1.18 -3.01 -19.06
C GLN A 45 -0.14 -2.78 -19.81
N LEU A 46 -0.12 -2.82 -21.15
CA LEU A 46 -1.34 -2.65 -21.96
C LEU A 46 -2.34 -3.78 -21.72
N ARG A 47 -1.88 -5.01 -21.47
CA ARG A 47 -2.71 -6.15 -21.10
C ARG A 47 -3.38 -5.92 -19.76
N LEU A 48 -2.61 -5.58 -18.72
CA LEU A 48 -3.13 -5.24 -17.38
C LEU A 48 -4.17 -4.11 -17.42
N ILE A 49 -3.99 -3.11 -18.28
CA ILE A 49 -4.96 -2.02 -18.45
C ILE A 49 -6.25 -2.53 -19.11
N ARG A 50 -6.16 -3.39 -20.13
CA ARG A 50 -7.33 -3.97 -20.81
C ARG A 50 -8.15 -4.87 -19.88
N ASP A 51 -7.46 -5.65 -19.05
CA ASP A 51 -8.09 -6.58 -18.09
C ASP A 51 -8.65 -5.85 -16.86
N GLY A 52 -8.45 -4.53 -16.77
CA GLY A 52 -8.95 -3.70 -15.67
C GLY A 52 -8.15 -3.83 -14.37
N GLU A 53 -6.99 -4.47 -14.41
CA GLU A 53 -6.11 -4.64 -13.26
C GLU A 53 -5.18 -3.44 -13.03
N ALA A 54 -4.94 -2.64 -14.08
CA ALA A 54 -4.11 -1.44 -14.01
C ALA A 54 -4.79 -0.23 -14.65
N VAL A 55 -4.34 0.96 -14.25
CA VAL A 55 -4.80 2.24 -14.82
C VAL A 55 -3.58 3.08 -15.19
N VAL A 56 -3.67 3.79 -16.32
CA VAL A 56 -2.64 4.76 -16.72
C VAL A 56 -2.63 5.89 -15.69
N HIS A 57 -1.46 6.17 -15.11
CA HIS A 57 -1.30 7.30 -14.21
C HIS A 57 -1.39 8.62 -14.99
N THR A 58 -2.61 9.12 -15.19
CA THR A 58 -2.84 10.49 -15.66
C THR A 58 -3.17 11.36 -14.46
N LYS A 59 -2.15 12.10 -13.99
CA LYS A 59 -2.19 13.17 -12.97
C LYS A 59 -2.38 12.72 -11.52
N GLU A 60 -1.69 13.44 -10.63
CA GLU A 60 -1.68 13.28 -9.16
C GLU A 60 -3.07 12.98 -8.60
N PRO A 61 -3.25 11.90 -7.81
CA PRO A 61 -4.52 11.64 -7.15
C PRO A 61 -4.79 12.73 -6.12
N SER A 62 -5.84 13.53 -6.31
CA SER A 62 -6.29 14.59 -5.38
C SER A 62 -6.79 14.07 -4.00
N GLN A 63 -6.59 12.80 -3.69
CA GLN A 63 -7.06 12.16 -2.45
C GLN A 63 -6.26 12.55 -1.20
N GLY A 64 -5.22 13.39 -1.31
CA GLY A 64 -4.47 13.90 -0.16
C GLY A 64 -5.31 14.69 0.84
N SER A 65 -6.45 15.24 0.43
CA SER A 65 -7.26 16.13 1.28
C SER A 65 -8.28 15.40 2.20
N LEU A 66 -8.53 14.11 1.98
CA LEU A 66 -9.63 13.39 2.66
C LEU A 66 -9.16 12.48 3.80
N LEU A 67 -7.84 12.33 3.96
CA LEU A 67 -7.23 11.47 4.99
C LEU A 67 -6.52 12.27 6.08
N SER A 68 -6.57 13.61 6.02
CA SER A 68 -5.86 14.47 6.98
C SER A 68 -6.56 14.57 8.33
N GLU A 69 -7.87 14.35 8.41
CA GLU A 69 -8.63 14.58 9.66
C GLU A 69 -8.64 13.34 10.57
N GLU A 70 -8.90 12.14 10.02
CA GLU A 70 -8.95 10.90 10.83
C GLU A 70 -7.55 10.42 11.29
N ASP A 71 -6.48 10.68 10.51
CA ASP A 71 -5.13 10.24 10.85
C ASP A 71 -4.45 11.13 11.92
N GLN A 72 -4.95 12.34 12.17
CA GLN A 72 -4.43 13.21 13.24
C GLN A 72 -4.90 12.76 14.63
N GLU A 73 -6.13 12.23 14.74
CA GLU A 73 -6.69 11.77 16.02
C GLU A 73 -6.06 10.45 16.48
N GLU A 74 -5.77 9.51 15.56
CA GLU A 74 -5.06 8.27 15.89
C GLU A 74 -3.57 8.50 16.22
N GLN A 75 -2.89 9.42 15.53
CA GLN A 75 -1.49 9.77 15.84
C GLN A 75 -1.34 10.44 17.21
N ALA A 76 -2.27 11.32 17.60
CA ALA A 76 -2.27 11.95 18.92
C ALA A 76 -2.49 10.91 20.04
N GLN A 77 -3.27 9.85 19.78
CA GLN A 77 -3.47 8.77 20.75
C GLN A 77 -2.24 7.87 20.90
N GLU A 78 -1.54 7.56 19.80
CA GLU A 78 -0.28 6.79 19.84
C GLU A 78 0.85 7.56 20.58
N GLU A 79 1.00 8.87 20.33
CA GLU A 79 2.00 9.71 21.03
C GLU A 79 1.70 9.86 22.53
N MET A 80 0.42 9.95 22.93
CA MET A 80 0.05 10.03 24.35
C MET A 80 0.27 8.72 25.12
N THR A 81 0.28 7.57 24.45
CA THR A 81 0.59 6.28 25.11
C THR A 81 2.08 6.05 25.31
N GLU A 82 2.96 6.62 24.47
CA GLU A 82 4.42 6.47 24.61
C GLU A 82 5.00 7.36 25.74
N GLU A 83 4.40 8.52 26.06
CA GLU A 83 4.89 9.38 27.17
C GLU A 83 4.45 8.93 28.58
N GLY A 84 3.57 7.91 28.67
CA GLY A 84 3.08 7.38 29.96
C GLY A 84 3.91 6.22 30.54
N GLU A 85 4.88 5.70 29.80
CA GLU A 85 5.80 4.63 30.24
C GLU A 85 7.25 5.15 30.30
N ALA A 86 7.53 6.09 31.21
CA ALA A 86 8.89 6.46 31.59
C ALA A 86 8.99 6.78 33.09
#